data_AF-A0A0P9E6I3-F1
#
_entry.id   AF-A0A0P9E6I3-F1
#
_cell.length_a   1.000
_cell.length_b   1.000
_cell.length_c   1.000
_cell.angle_alpha   90.00
_cell.angle_beta   90.00
_cell.angle_gamma   90.00
#
_symmetry.space_group_name_H-M   'P 1'
#
loop_
_entity.id
_entity.type
_entity.pdbx_description
1 polymer ?
#
loop_
_entity_poly.entity_id
_entity_poly.type
_entity_poly.pdbx_seq_one_letter_code
_entity_poly.pdbx_strand_id
1 'polypeptide(L)' 'MSSVDVAKQIHEDADSMLKGLSIEDQERVLKEAHKIVKSLKRIELITSKVKARA' A
#
# COMPACT_ATOMS: atom_id res chain seq x y z
N MET A 1 -10.10 10.60 14.29
CA MET A 1 -8.88 10.80 13.47
C MET A 1 -9.30 11.42 12.16
N SER A 2 -8.69 12.55 11.80
CA SER A 2 -8.86 13.13 10.47
C SER A 2 -8.08 12.33 9.42
N SER A 3 -8.41 12.51 8.14
CA SER A 3 -7.64 11.95 7.03
C SER A 3 -6.17 12.39 7.04
N VAL A 4 -5.90 13.60 7.55
CA VAL A 4 -4.55 14.14 7.71
C VAL A 4 -3.78 13.36 8.79
N ASP A 5 -4.42 13.04 9.91
CA ASP A 5 -3.79 12.25 10.98
C ASP A 5 -3.45 10.83 10.51
N VAL A 6 -4.35 10.22 9.72
CA VAL A 6 -4.12 8.91 9.11
C VAL A 6 -2.95 8.96 8.12
N ALA A 7 -2.89 9.97 7.25
CA ALA A 7 -1.80 10.12 6.30
C ALA A 7 -0.45 10.31 7.01
N LYS A 8 -0.42 11.13 8.06
CA LYS A 8 0.78 11.36 8.87
C LYS A 8 1.28 10.05 9.50
N GLN A 9 0.38 9.27 10.09
CA GLN A 9 0.75 8.02 10.74
C GLN A 9 1.28 6.98 9.74
N ILE A 10 0.69 6.90 8.54
CA ILE A 10 1.20 6.03 7.47
C ILE A 10 2.63 6.40 7.07
N HIS A 11 2.94 7.70 6.99
CA HIS A 11 4.31 8.16 6.70
C HIS A 11 5.28 7.77 7.82
N GLU A 12 4.92 7.99 9.07
CA GLU A 12 5.74 7.65 10.24
C GLU A 12 5.99 6.13 10.32
N ASP A 13 4.97 5.32 10.08
CA ASP A 13 5.07 3.86 10.08
C ASP A 13 5.98 3.38 8.93
N ALA A 14 5.82 3.93 7.72
CA ALA A 14 6.66 3.59 6.57
C ALA A 14 8.14 3.95 6.84
N ASP A 15 8.41 5.15 7.36
CA ASP A 15 9.76 5.58 7.72
C ASP A 15 10.38 4.68 8.79
N SER A 16 9.59 4.26 9.80
CA SER A 16 10.05 3.32 10.82
C SER A 16 10.36 1.95 10.26
N MET A 17 9.54 1.43 9.33
CA MET A 17 9.74 0.11 8.72
C MET A 17 10.94 0.07 7.77
N LEU A 18 11.23 1.19 7.10
CA LEU A 18 12.33 1.31 6.15
C LEU A 18 13.65 1.72 6.83
N LYS A 19 13.62 2.05 8.12
CA LYS A 19 14.78 2.48 8.88
C LYS A 19 15.85 1.39 8.93
N GLY A 20 17.08 1.75 8.59
CA GLY A 20 18.23 0.84 8.61
C GLY A 20 18.43 0.02 7.32
N LEU A 21 17.51 0.14 6.35
CA LEU A 21 17.73 -0.37 5.00
C LEU A 21 18.62 0.57 4.18
N SER A 22 19.30 0.01 3.18
CA SER A 22 19.96 0.81 2.15
C SER A 22 18.91 1.52 1.29
N ILE A 23 19.27 2.64 0.65
CA ILE A 23 18.37 3.36 -0.26
C ILE A 23 17.83 2.43 -1.36
N GLU A 24 18.68 1.55 -1.91
CA GLU A 24 18.29 0.58 -2.93
C GLU A 24 17.24 -0.43 -2.41
N ASP A 25 17.41 -0.91 -1.17
CA ASP A 25 16.46 -1.82 -0.55
C ASP A 25 15.14 -1.11 -0.23
N GLN A 26 15.20 0.15 0.23
CA GLN A 26 14.01 0.97 0.46
C GLN A 26 13.21 1.16 -0.84
N GLU A 27 13.88 1.51 -1.95
CA GLU A 27 13.25 1.65 -3.25
C GLU A 27 12.63 0.33 -3.73
N ARG A 28 13.34 -0.79 -3.55
CA ARG A 28 12.82 -2.12 -3.90
C ARG A 28 11.55 -2.45 -3.12
N VAL A 29 11.56 -2.26 -1.80
CA VAL A 29 10.40 -2.53 -0.93
C VAL A 29 9.20 -1.69 -1.33
N LEU A 30 9.39 -0.38 -1.52
CA LEU A 30 8.32 0.53 -1.94
C LEU A 30 7.72 0.15 -3.30
N LYS A 31 8.57 -0.27 -4.24
CA LYS A 31 8.14 -0.68 -5.58
C LYS A 31 7.31 -1.98 -5.56
N GLU A 32 7.72 -2.96 -4.75
CA GLU A 32 6.95 -4.19 -4.57
C GLU A 32 5.63 -3.93 -3.82
N ALA A 33 5.65 -3.10 -2.78
CA ALA A 33 4.44 -2.69 -2.07
C ALA A 33 3.42 -2.03 -3.02
N HIS A 34 3.87 -1.14 -3.91
CA HIS A 34 3.01 -0.53 -4.93
C HIS A 34 2.37 -1.57 -5.88
N LYS A 35 3.14 -2.58 -6.31
CA LYS A 35 2.62 -3.66 -7.16
C LYS A 35 1.54 -4.48 -6.44
N ILE A 36 1.75 -4.80 -5.16
CA ILE A 36 0.77 -5.54 -4.34
C ILE A 36 -0.53 -4.74 -4.23
N VAL A 37 -0.45 -3.45 -3.88
CA VAL A 37 -1.64 -2.57 -3.78
C VAL A 37 -2.39 -2.51 -5.12
N LYS A 38 -1.69 -2.41 -6.24
CA LYS A 38 -2.32 -2.41 -7.57
C LYS A 38 -3.02 -3.73 -7.88
N SER A 39 -2.42 -4.86 -7.51
CA SER A 39 -3.03 -6.19 -7.66
C SER A 39 -4.27 -6.34 -6.79
N LEU A 40 -4.23 -5.88 -5.53
CA LEU A 40 -5.39 -5.89 -4.63
C LEU A 40 -6.56 -5.07 -5.20
N LYS A 41 -6.30 -3.87 -5.73
CA LYS A 41 -7.33 -3.05 -6.40
C LYS A 41 -7.96 -3.76 -7.61
N ARG A 42 -7.16 -4.49 -8.38
CA ARG A 42 -7.67 -5.30 -9.50
C ARG A 42 -8.56 -6.44 -9.00
N ILE A 43 -8.15 -7.13 -7.94
CA ILE A 43 -8.94 -8.20 -7.32
C ILE A 43 -10.27 -7.63 -6.81
N GLU A 44 -10.25 -6.51 -6.09
CA GLU A 44 -11.45 -5.83 -5.59
C GLU A 44 -12.43 -5.47 -6.73
N LEU A 45 -11.91 -4.96 -7.85
CA LEU A 45 -12.71 -4.66 -9.04
C LEU A 45 -13.35 -5.92 -9.62
N ILE A 46 -12.60 -7.03 -9.70
CA ILE A 46 -13.10 -8.32 -10.18
C ILE A 46 -14.19 -8.85 -9.23
N THR A 47 -13.92 -8.86 -7.92
CA THR A 47 -14.86 -9.32 -6.90
C THR A 47 -16.15 -8.50 -6.92
N SER A 48 -16.05 -7.19 -7.07
CA SER A 48 -17.21 -6.30 -7.20
C SER A 48 -18.07 -6.65 -8.43
N LYS A 49 -17.43 -6.94 -9.57
CA LYS A 49 -18.14 -7.39 -10.78
C LYS A 49 -18.79 -8.76 -10.63
N VAL A 50 -18.17 -9.68 -9.90
CA VAL A 50 -18.73 -11.01 -9.61
C VAL A 50 -19.96 -10.87 -8.71
N LYS A 51 -19.85 -10.09 -7.62
CA LYS A 51 -20.98 -9.84 -6.71
C LYS A 51 -22.16 -9.14 -7.38
N ALA A 52 -21.91 -8.24 -8.33
CA ALA A 52 -22.97 -7.55 -9.07
C ALA A 52 -23.69 -8.43 -10.10
N ARG A 53 -23.18 -9.63 -10.40
CA ARG A 53 -23.76 -10.59 -11.36
C ARG A 53 -24.46 -11.77 -10.68
N ALA A 54 -24.35 -11.90 -9.36
CA ALA A 54 -25.01 -12.90 -8.53
C ALA A 54 -26.30 -12.32 -7.96
#